data_AF-A0A839QFL0-F1
#
_entry.id   AF-A0A839QFL0-F1
#
_cell.length_a   1.000
_cell.length_b   1.000
_cell.length_c   1.000
_cell.angle_alpha   90.00
_cell.angle_beta   90.00
_cell.angle_gamma   90.00
#
_symmetry.space_group_name_H-M   'P 1'
#
loop_
_entity.id
_entity.type
_entity.pdbx_description
1 polymer ?
#
loop_
_entity_poly.entity_id
_entity_poly.type
_entity_poly.pdbx_seq_one_letter_code
_entity_poly.pdbx_strand_id
1 'polypeptide(L)'
;MIPPRPEDGDGHEGDAPQDEPRPAPDPFGPLTGRRSRGVRVFMAAWLLLMGTTLLVLGGILLARAGNPVGVTLLAVLELAFIACFILLMREAGKR
;
A
#
# COMPACT_ATOMS: atom_id res chain seq x y z
N MET A 1 -58.57 -12.85 56.97
CA MET A 1 -58.48 -12.88 55.51
C MET A 1 -57.14 -12.28 55.11
N ILE A 2 -56.23 -13.11 54.63
CA ILE A 2 -54.90 -12.73 54.15
C ILE A 2 -54.97 -12.85 52.62
N PRO A 3 -54.57 -11.85 51.82
CA PRO A 3 -54.58 -11.98 50.37
C PRO A 3 -53.53 -13.01 49.91
N PRO A 4 -53.81 -13.80 48.86
CA PRO A 4 -52.86 -14.76 48.33
C PRO A 4 -51.65 -14.03 47.70
N ARG A 5 -50.46 -14.60 47.95
CA ARG A 5 -49.20 -14.23 47.31
C ARG A 5 -49.21 -14.78 45.87
N PRO A 6 -48.83 -14.01 44.84
CA PRO A 6 -48.62 -14.58 43.52
C PRO A 6 -47.38 -15.48 43.60
N GLU A 7 -47.57 -16.76 43.28
CA GLU A 7 -46.48 -17.69 43.01
C GLU A 7 -45.90 -17.41 41.63
N ASP A 8 -44.60 -17.63 41.56
CA ASP A 8 -43.74 -17.48 40.40
C ASP A 8 -44.20 -18.41 39.26
N GLY A 9 -44.24 -17.87 38.04
CA GLY A 9 -44.48 -18.68 36.84
C GLY A 9 -44.53 -17.88 35.55
N ASP A 10 -43.47 -18.05 34.76
CA ASP A 10 -43.47 -18.10 33.30
C ASP A 10 -43.71 -16.77 32.55
N GLY A 11 -42.62 -16.09 32.20
CA GLY A 11 -42.71 -14.93 31.34
C GLY A 11 -41.37 -14.47 30.82
N HIS A 12 -40.68 -15.37 30.11
CA HIS A 12 -39.49 -15.14 29.30
C HIS A 12 -38.32 -14.46 30.03
N GLU A 13 -37.24 -15.24 30.18
CA GLU A 13 -35.88 -14.72 29.99
C GLU A 13 -35.91 -13.84 28.74
N GLY A 14 -36.09 -12.54 28.95
CA GLY A 14 -35.58 -11.57 28.03
C GLY A 14 -34.10 -11.81 28.02
N ASP A 15 -33.63 -12.58 27.04
CA ASP A 15 -32.34 -12.37 26.40
C ASP A 15 -32.27 -10.87 26.09
N ALA A 16 -31.91 -10.08 27.10
CA ALA A 16 -31.32 -8.78 26.88
C ALA A 16 -30.16 -9.11 25.93
N PRO A 17 -30.17 -8.60 24.68
CA PRO A 17 -29.09 -8.88 23.77
C PRO A 17 -27.84 -8.48 24.54
N GLN A 18 -27.00 -9.47 24.85
CA GLN A 18 -25.69 -9.19 25.38
C GLN A 18 -25.11 -8.23 24.36
N ASP A 19 -24.92 -6.97 24.78
CA ASP A 19 -24.14 -5.99 24.08
C ASP A 19 -22.72 -6.57 24.07
N GLU A 20 -22.50 -7.56 23.20
CA GLU A 20 -21.19 -7.89 22.70
C GLU A 20 -20.60 -6.55 22.31
N PRO A 21 -19.47 -6.14 22.89
CA PRO A 21 -18.77 -4.99 22.38
C PRO A 21 -18.44 -5.34 20.94
N ARG A 22 -19.25 -4.83 19.99
CA ARG A 22 -18.87 -4.83 18.58
C ARG A 22 -17.46 -4.27 18.61
N PRO A 23 -16.44 -5.02 18.17
CA PRO A 23 -15.10 -4.47 18.13
C PRO A 23 -15.22 -3.18 17.36
N ALA A 24 -14.93 -2.06 18.03
CA ALA A 24 -14.99 -0.75 17.41
C ALA A 24 -14.22 -0.90 16.10
N PRO A 25 -14.79 -0.47 14.95
CA PRO A 25 -14.09 -0.58 13.69
C PRO A 25 -12.75 0.07 13.89
N ASP A 26 -11.72 -0.77 13.82
CA ASP A 26 -10.36 -0.40 14.15
C ASP A 26 -10.05 0.88 13.37
N PRO A 27 -9.77 2.04 14.01
CA PRO A 27 -9.46 3.27 13.27
C PRO A 27 -8.19 3.09 12.44
N PHE A 28 -7.43 2.01 12.72
CA PHE A 28 -6.29 1.52 11.97
C PHE A 28 -6.56 0.18 11.25
N GLY A 29 -7.83 -0.17 11.01
CA GLY A 29 -8.20 -1.24 10.09
C GLY A 29 -7.52 -1.02 8.73
N PRO A 30 -7.30 -2.06 7.89
CA PRO A 30 -6.28 -2.17 6.83
C PRO A 30 -6.42 -1.18 5.65
N LEU A 31 -6.51 0.11 5.95
CA LEU A 31 -6.55 1.26 5.07
C LEU A 31 -5.17 1.54 4.46
N THR A 32 -4.11 0.92 4.98
CA THR A 32 -2.78 0.89 4.36
C THR A 32 -2.78 0.14 3.02
N GLY A 33 -3.76 -0.75 2.76
CA GLY A 33 -3.79 -1.59 1.57
C GLY A 33 -4.39 -0.94 0.31
N ARG A 34 -5.50 -0.18 0.42
CA ARG A 34 -6.30 0.27 -0.75
C ARG A 34 -5.98 1.69 -1.27
N ARG A 35 -5.47 2.61 -0.44
CA ARG A 35 -4.95 3.92 -0.92
C ARG A 35 -3.55 3.85 -1.52
N SER A 36 -2.82 2.76 -1.32
CA SER A 36 -1.41 2.65 -1.67
C SER A 36 -1.13 2.47 -3.16
N ARG A 37 -2.12 2.19 -4.04
CA ARG A 37 -1.81 1.98 -5.47
C ARG A 37 -1.36 3.27 -6.16
N GLY A 38 -2.06 4.39 -5.90
CA GLY A 38 -1.69 5.70 -6.45
C GLY A 38 -0.34 6.18 -5.93
N VAL A 39 -0.10 6.03 -4.63
CA VAL A 39 1.18 6.37 -4.00
C VAL A 39 2.32 5.50 -4.54
N ARG A 40 2.11 4.20 -4.74
CA ARG A 40 3.11 3.29 -5.32
C ARG A 40 3.48 3.66 -6.75
N VAL A 41 2.49 3.98 -7.58
CA VAL A 41 2.73 4.43 -8.97
C VAL A 41 3.46 5.78 -8.98
N PHE A 42 3.04 6.74 -8.15
CA PHE A 42 3.70 8.04 -8.03
C PHE A 42 5.14 7.89 -7.53
N MET A 43 5.38 7.08 -6.50
CA MET A 43 6.72 6.79 -5.99
C MET A 43 7.59 6.11 -7.06
N ALA A 44 7.05 5.14 -7.80
CA ALA A 44 7.78 4.49 -8.89
C ALA A 44 8.13 5.48 -10.02
N ALA A 45 7.18 6.33 -10.42
CA ALA A 45 7.43 7.36 -11.43
C ALA A 45 8.43 8.40 -10.92
N TRP A 46 8.38 8.74 -9.63
CA TRP A 46 9.33 9.68 -9.04
C TRP A 46 10.74 9.12 -8.99
N LEU A 47 10.90 7.87 -8.55
CA LEU A 47 12.18 7.17 -8.56
C LEU A 47 12.73 7.00 -9.97
N LEU A 48 11.87 6.76 -10.97
CA LEU A 48 12.27 6.74 -12.38
C LEU A 48 12.83 8.09 -12.82
N LEU A 49 12.10 9.18 -12.56
CA LEU A 49 12.54 10.52 -12.95
C LEU A 49 13.87 10.90 -12.26
N MET A 50 14.01 10.63 -10.96
CA MET A 50 15.25 10.89 -10.22
C MET A 50 16.40 10.02 -10.70
N GLY A 51 16.17 8.73 -10.91
CA GLY A 51 17.16 7.78 -11.41
C GLY A 51 17.69 8.19 -12.79
N THR A 52 16.80 8.44 -13.75
CA THR A 52 17.15 8.92 -15.10
C THR A 52 17.90 10.25 -15.05
N THR A 53 17.48 11.19 -14.20
CA THR A 53 18.20 12.47 -14.07
C THR A 53 19.64 12.26 -13.59
N LEU A 54 19.85 11.37 -12.60
CA LEU A 54 21.20 11.02 -12.13
C LEU A 54 22.02 10.29 -13.20
N LEU A 55 21.42 9.36 -13.93
CA LEU A 55 22.06 8.61 -15.01
C LEU A 55 22.51 9.54 -16.14
N VAL A 56 21.64 10.46 -16.58
CA VAL A 56 21.98 11.47 -17.59
C VAL A 56 23.13 12.35 -17.11
N LEU A 57 23.06 12.86 -15.86
CA LEU A 57 24.10 13.73 -15.32
C LEU A 57 25.44 12.99 -15.17
N GLY A 58 25.41 11.76 -14.66
CA GLY A 58 26.58 10.88 -14.57
C GLY A 58 27.17 10.57 -15.94
N GLY A 59 26.32 10.36 -16.95
CA GLY A 59 26.72 10.08 -18.32
C GLY A 59 27.45 11.26 -18.95
N ILE A 60 26.96 12.48 -18.74
CA ILE A 60 27.61 13.71 -19.20
C ILE A 60 29.00 13.86 -18.56
N LEU A 61 29.12 13.60 -17.25
CA LEU A 61 30.39 13.68 -16.53
C LEU A 61 31.40 12.62 -17.01
N LEU A 62 30.96 11.38 -17.19
CA LEU A 62 31.81 10.28 -17.67
C LEU A 62 32.23 10.45 -19.14
N ALA A 63 31.33 10.96 -19.98
CA ALA A 63 31.62 11.29 -21.37
C ALA A 63 32.69 12.39 -21.44
N ARG A 64 32.61 13.41 -20.57
CA ARG A 64 33.65 14.43 -20.44
C ARG A 64 34.98 13.88 -19.92
N ALA A 65 34.95 12.87 -19.07
CA ALA A 65 36.14 12.18 -18.59
C ALA A 65 36.77 11.24 -19.64
N GLY A 66 36.15 11.08 -20.82
CA GLY A 66 36.65 10.20 -21.88
C GLY A 66 36.59 8.72 -21.53
N ASN A 67 35.71 8.30 -20.62
CA ASN A 67 35.57 6.91 -20.19
C ASN A 67 34.35 6.25 -20.88
N PRO A 68 34.52 5.65 -22.07
CA PRO A 68 33.40 5.04 -22.81
C PRO A 68 32.82 3.83 -22.10
N VAL A 69 33.64 3.06 -21.38
CA VAL A 69 33.20 1.84 -20.66
C VAL A 69 32.18 2.21 -19.59
N GLY A 70 32.47 3.25 -18.81
CA GLY A 70 31.55 3.72 -17.79
C GLY A 70 30.25 4.28 -18.40
N VAL A 71 30.32 4.99 -19.53
CA VAL A 71 29.12 5.48 -20.25
C VAL A 71 28.26 4.31 -20.74
N THR A 72 28.89 3.27 -21.31
CA THR A 72 28.16 2.06 -21.75
C THR A 72 27.52 1.33 -20.58
N LEU A 73 28.22 1.16 -19.47
CA LEU A 73 27.67 0.54 -18.26
C LEU A 73 26.49 1.34 -17.71
N LEU A 74 26.60 2.67 -17.72
CA LEU A 74 25.53 3.57 -17.27
C LEU A 74 24.30 3.46 -18.17
N ALA A 75 24.50 3.39 -19.49
CA ALA A 75 23.40 3.18 -20.44
C ALA A 75 22.71 1.82 -20.25
N VAL A 76 23.47 0.75 -19.98
CA VAL A 76 22.90 -0.57 -19.65
C VAL A 76 22.10 -0.52 -18.35
N LEU A 77 22.61 0.17 -17.33
CA LEU A 77 21.91 0.37 -16.07
C LEU A 77 20.60 1.14 -16.27
N GLU A 78 20.60 2.17 -17.10
CA GLU A 78 19.40 2.93 -17.46
C GLU A 78 18.36 2.06 -18.17
N LEU A 79 18.78 1.26 -19.15
CA LEU A 79 17.90 0.29 -19.81
C LEU A 79 17.29 -0.71 -18.83
N ALA A 80 18.07 -1.22 -17.88
CA ALA A 80 17.57 -2.10 -16.83
C ALA A 80 16.55 -1.40 -15.92
N PHE A 81 16.78 -0.12 -15.60
CA PHE A 81 15.88 0.69 -14.78
C PHE A 81 14.53 0.91 -15.48
N ILE A 82 14.56 1.26 -16.77
CA ILE A 82 13.36 1.41 -17.61
C ILE A 82 12.61 0.07 -17.71
N ALA A 83 13.32 -1.04 -17.95
CA ALA A 83 12.71 -2.37 -18.01
C ALA A 83 12.01 -2.75 -16.70
N CYS A 84 12.66 -2.51 -15.55
CA CYS A 84 12.08 -2.74 -14.23
C CYS A 84 10.82 -1.87 -14.02
N PHE A 85 10.86 -0.60 -14.40
CA PHE A 85 9.70 0.29 -14.32
C PHE A 85 8.53 -0.22 -15.18
N ILE A 86 8.80 -0.66 -16.42
CA ILE A 86 7.77 -1.25 -17.29
C ILE A 86 7.14 -2.49 -16.64
N LEU A 87 7.95 -3.37 -16.04
CA LEU A 87 7.44 -4.55 -15.33
C LEU A 87 6.57 -4.17 -14.12
N LEU A 88 7.01 -3.20 -13.32
CA LEU A 88 6.24 -2.65 -12.19
C LEU A 88 4.91 -2.05 -12.66
N MET A 89 4.90 -1.30 -13.76
CA MET A 89 3.69 -0.71 -14.31
C MET A 89 2.74 -1.75 -14.91
N ARG A 90 3.26 -2.81 -15.55
CA ARG A 90 2.44 -3.93 -16.03
C ARG A 90 1.74 -4.65 -14.90
N GLU A 91 2.44 -4.89 -13.79
CA GLU A 91 1.85 -5.55 -12.62
C GLU A 91 0.88 -4.62 -11.89
N ALA A 92 1.19 -3.32 -11.84
CA ALA A 92 0.29 -2.29 -11.35
C ALA A 92 -0.92 -2.05 -12.28
N GLY A 93 -0.91 -2.56 -13.51
CA GLY A 93 -1.99 -2.48 -14.50
C GLY A 93 -2.93 -3.68 -14.49
N LYS A 94 -2.46 -4.87 -14.09
CA LYS A 94 -3.33 -6.04 -13.87
C LYS A 94 -4.30 -5.73 -12.71
N ARG A 95 -5.57 -5.56 -13.05
CA ARG A 95 -6.73 -5.45 -12.16
C ARG A 95 -7.72 -6.50 -12.57
#